data_AF-A0A0S7WUB0-F1
#
_entry.id   AF-A0A0S7WUB0-F1
#
_cell.length_a   1.000
_cell.length_b   1.000
_cell.length_c   1.000
_cell.angle_alpha   90.00
_cell.angle_beta   90.00
_cell.angle_gamma   90.00
#
_symmetry.space_group_name_H-M   'P 1'
#
loop_
_entity.id
_entity.type
_entity.pdbx_description
1 polymer ?
#
loop_
_entity_poly.entity_id
_entity_poly.type
_entity_poly.pdbx_seq_one_letter_code
_entity_poly.pdbx_strand_id
1 'polypeptide(L)' 'MDLARVIDGKKFMWDGATYETEEEAKKVQEGYEKDEFEVRRIEEERKHYLFTRRVVTEVVVEGPPPM' A
#
# COMPACT_ATOMS: atom_id res chain seq x y z
N MET A 1 17.10 3.96 -2.53
CA MET A 1 15.66 3.70 -2.68
C MET A 1 15.13 3.28 -1.32
N ASP A 2 14.27 4.07 -0.70
CA ASP A 2 13.65 3.71 0.57
C ASP A 2 12.59 2.63 0.36
N LEU A 3 12.68 1.53 1.13
CA LEU A 3 11.75 0.40 1.03
C LEU A 3 10.34 0.73 1.57
N ALA A 4 10.21 1.84 2.28
CA ALA A 4 8.94 2.30 2.81
C ALA A 4 8.87 3.83 2.79
N ARG A 5 7.68 4.36 2.56
CA ARG A 5 7.40 5.79 2.60
C ARG A 5 6.27 6.10 3.57
N VAL A 6 6.40 7.22 4.26
CA VAL A 6 5.32 7.76 5.11
C VAL A 6 4.53 8.74 4.27
N ILE A 7 3.25 8.43 4.04
CA ILE A 7 2.31 9.24 3.26
C ILE A 7 1.10 9.48 4.16
N ASP A 8 0.71 10.74 4.36
CA ASP A 8 -0.39 11.10 5.27
C ASP A 8 -0.21 10.54 6.71
N GLY A 9 1.03 10.49 7.20
CA GLY A 9 1.35 9.93 8.52
C GLY A 9 1.25 8.40 8.62
N LYS A 10 0.90 7.71 7.53
CA LYS A 10 0.83 6.24 7.44
C LYS A 10 2.06 5.69 6.73
N LYS A 11 2.61 4.60 7.23
CA LYS A 11 3.73 3.89 6.56
C LYS A 11 3.19 2.97 5.47
N PHE A 12 3.65 3.19 4.25
CA PHE A 12 3.43 2.31 3.11
C PHE A 12 4.74 1.62 2.73
N MET A 13 4.64 0.35 2.36
CA MET A 13 5.77 -0.47 1.92
C MET A 13 5.81 -0.48 0.40
N TRP A 14 6.99 -0.33 -0.17
CA TRP A 14 7.15 -0.51 -1.60
C TRP A 14 6.92 -1.98 -1.97
N ASP A 15 6.21 -2.22 -3.06
CA ASP A 15 5.91 -3.56 -3.55
C ASP A 15 7.15 -4.31 -4.07
N GLY A 16 8.28 -3.61 -4.23
CA GLY A 16 9.50 -4.16 -4.83
C GLY A 16 9.50 -4.16 -6.36
N ALA A 17 8.38 -3.80 -6.98
CA ALA A 17 8.22 -3.66 -8.42
C ALA A 17 8.22 -2.19 -8.87
N THR A 18 8.80 -1.94 -10.04
CA THR A 18 8.76 -0.65 -10.74
C THR A 18 8.06 -0.80 -12.07
N TYR A 19 7.18 0.13 -12.40
CA TYR A 19 6.41 0.11 -13.64
C TYR A 19 6.83 1.29 -14.52
N GLU A 20 6.97 1.06 -15.83
CA GLU A 20 7.35 2.12 -16.77
C GLU A 20 6.14 2.92 -17.26
N THR A 21 4.95 2.31 -17.19
CA THR A 21 3.71 2.93 -17.64
C THR A 21 2.70 3.08 -16.52
N GLU A 22 1.86 4.12 -16.65
CA GLU A 22 0.78 4.38 -15.72
C GLU A 22 -0.25 3.24 -15.72
N GLU A 23 -0.54 2.66 -16.89
CA GLU A 23 -1.51 1.58 -17.06
C GLU A 23 -1.12 0.32 -16.30
N GLU A 24 0.15 -0.08 -16.35
CA GLU A 24 0.66 -1.23 -15.60
C GLU A 24 0.55 -0.99 -14.09
N ALA A 25 0.97 0.19 -13.63
CA ALA A 25 0.87 0.56 -12.22
C ALA A 25 -0.60 0.58 -11.75
N LYS A 26 -1.51 1.08 -12.57
CA LYS A 26 -2.95 1.14 -12.27
C LYS A 26 -3.56 -0.26 -12.17
N LYS A 27 -3.21 -1.16 -13.09
CA LYS A 27 -3.73 -2.53 -13.08
C LYS A 27 -3.34 -3.29 -11.80
N VAL A 28 -2.11 -3.10 -11.33
CA VAL A 28 -1.64 -3.71 -10.08
C VAL A 28 -2.27 -3.03 -8.87
N GLN A 29 -2.41 -1.70 -8.89
CA GLN A 29 -3.12 -0.93 -7.87
C GLN A 29 -4.53 -1.46 -7.65
N GLU A 30 -5.30 -1.67 -8.71
CA GLU A 30 -6.66 -2.22 -8.63
C GLU A 30 -6.71 -3.64 -8.03
N GLY A 31 -5.67 -4.45 -8.21
CA GLY A 31 -5.56 -5.76 -7.57
C GLY A 31 -5.39 -5.63 -6.06
N TYR A 32 -4.44 -4.82 -5.63
CA TYR A 32 -4.20 -4.57 -4.19
C TYR A 32 -5.40 -3.92 -3.50
N GLU A 33 -6.08 -2.97 -4.14
CA GLU A 33 -7.29 -2.34 -3.58
C GLU A 33 -8.43 -3.36 -3.36
N LYS A 34 -8.49 -4.45 -4.14
CA LYS A 34 -9.46 -5.55 -3.92
C LYS A 34 -9.08 -6.45 -2.74
N ASP A 35 -7.79 -6.58 -2.45
CA ASP A 35 -7.24 -7.33 -1.32
C ASP A 35 -7.22 -6.51 -0.01
N GLU A 36 -7.98 -5.41 0.07
CA GLU A 36 -8.03 -4.50 1.21
C GLU A 36 -6.68 -3.83 1.52
N PHE A 37 -5.84 -3.63 0.50
CA PHE A 37 -4.63 -2.81 0.61
C PHE A 37 -4.90 -1.38 0.12
N GLU A 38 -4.44 -0.41 0.89
CA GLU A 38 -4.33 0.99 0.48
C GLU A 38 -3.06 1.14 -0.36
N VAL A 39 -3.20 1.62 -1.59
CA VAL A 39 -2.08 1.76 -2.53
C VAL A 39 -1.83 3.22 -2.87
N ARG A 40 -0.57 3.61 -2.88
CA ARG A 40 -0.10 4.92 -3.31
C ARG A 40 0.90 4.77 -4.44
N ARG A 41 0.54 5.33 -5.60
CA ARG A 41 1.43 5.45 -6.74
C ARG A 41 2.29 6.70 -6.59
N ILE A 42 3.60 6.54 -6.71
CA ILE A 42 4.54 7.66 -6.77
C ILE A 42 5.28 7.57 -8.10
N GLU A 43 5.32 8.67 -8.83
CA GLU A 43 6.14 8.81 -10.03
C GLU A 43 7.47 9.45 -9.67
N GLU A 44 8.57 8.78 -10.01
CA GLU A 44 9.93 9.28 -9.82
C GLU A 44 10.79 8.83 -11.00
N GLU A 45 11.63 9.70 -11.54
CA GLU A 45 12.57 9.36 -12.64
C GLU A 45 11.91 8.70 -13.86
N ARG A 46 10.66 9.09 -14.19
CA ARG A 46 9.81 8.46 -15.24
C ARG A 46 9.45 6.99 -14.98
N LYS A 47 9.53 6.55 -13.73
CA LYS A 47 9.08 5.25 -13.27
C LYS A 47 7.97 5.42 -12.25
N HIS A 48 7.05 4.48 -12.23
CA HIS A 48 5.96 4.42 -11.28
C HIS A 48 6.28 3.37 -10.22
N TYR A 49 6.18 3.78 -8.96
CA TYR A 49 6.40 2.94 -7.79
C TYR A 49 5.07 2.78 -7.06
N LEU A 50 4.72 1.55 -6.72
CA LEU A 50 3.52 1.26 -5.93
C LEU A 50 3.91 0.99 -4.47
N PHE A 51 3.37 1.82 -3.60
CA PHE A 51 3.51 1.68 -2.16
C PHE A 51 2.20 1.15 -1.59
N THR A 52 2.20 -0.05 -1.03
CA THR A 52 1.01 -0.72 -0.51
C THR A 52 1.03 -0.74 1.02
N ARG A 53 -0.17 -0.76 1.60
CA ARG A 53 -0.37 -0.88 3.05
C ARG A 53 -1.64 -1.67 3.30
N ARG A 54 -1.55 -2.76 4.07
CA ARG A 54 -2.74 -3.53 4.45
C ARG A 54 -3.65 -2.68 5.34
N VAL A 55 -4.91 -2.52 4.96
CA VAL A 55 -5.94 -1.94 5.81
C VAL A 55 -6.59 -3.10 6.56
N VAL A 56 -6.23 -3.28 7.82
CA VAL A 56 -6.93 -4.24 8.67
C VAL A 56 -8.23 -3.57 9.11
N THR A 57 -9.33 -3.96 8.49
CA THR A 57 -10.69 -3.42 8.71
C THR A 57 -11.37 -4.01 9.95
N GLU A 58 -10.85 -5.10 10.52
CA GLU A 58 -11.36 -5.71 11.75
C GLU A 58 -10.37 -5.62 12.91
N VAL A 59 -10.66 -4.72 13.86
CA VAL A 59 -10.18 -4.86 15.23
C VAL A 59 -11.15 -5.80 15.94
N VAL A 60 -10.94 -7.11 15.81
CA VAL A 60 -11.58 -8.07 16.73
C VAL A 60 -10.89 -7.91 18.09
N VAL A 61 -11.43 -7.02 18.93
CA VAL A 61 -11.07 -6.97 20.36
C VAL A 61 -11.82 -8.13 21.04
N GLU A 62 -11.37 -9.37 20.84
CA GLU A 62 -11.78 -10.47 21.69
C GLU A 62 -10.88 -10.53 22.92
N GLY A 63 -11.30 -9.81 23.95
CA GLY A 63 -10.73 -9.92 25.28
C GLY A 63 -11.71 -9.35 26.29
N PRO A 64 -12.47 -10.18 27.05
CA PRO A 64 -13.23 -9.64 28.17
C PRO A 64 -12.28 -8.91 29.12
N PRO A 65 -12.67 -7.75 29.68
CA PRO A 65 -11.83 -7.04 30.62
C PRO A 65 -11.47 -7.98 31.78
N PRO A 66 -10.21 -7.99 32.25
CA PRO A 66 -9.86 -8.75 33.45
C PRO A 66 -10.68 -8.18 34.62
N MET A 67 -11.44 -9.07 35.28
CA MET A 67 -12.13 -8.80 36.55
C MET A 67 -11.15 -8.81 37.72
#